data_AF-A0A0A1MHR4-F1
#
_entry.id   AF-A0A0A1MHR4-F1
#
_cell.length_a   1.000
_cell.length_b   1.000
_cell.length_c   1.000
_cell.angle_alpha   90.00
_cell.angle_beta   90.00
_cell.angle_gamma   90.00
#
_symmetry.space_group_name_H-M   'P 1'
#
loop_
_entity.id
_entity.type
_entity.pdbx_description
1 polymer ?
#
loop_
_entity_poly.entity_id
_entity_poly.type
_entity_poly.pdbx_seq_one_letter_code
_entity_poly.pdbx_strand_id
1 'polypeptide(L)'
;MNKNKESLHLSSPAINTHMNKRSQIWAAFRSAFPYTIPIFAGFLFLGIAYGIFMHSLGFSAIYPIIMSFMIFAGSMEFVAANFLLGAFNPMNALFLTLMVNARHLFYGISMLDKYRGTGKKKLYLIFGMCDESFSINYTANVPANVDKGWFMFFVTLLNHLYWVAGAAIGGIFGSYVKFNTEGLDFVMTALFIVIFIEQWMKEKKHYSALTGLGLSVASLILFGGNQFIIPAMLAILGVLTVLRKPLEKAEVSV
;
A
#
# COMPACT_ATOMS: atom_id res chain seq x y z
N MET A 1 -74.07 14.00 17.77
CA MET A 1 -73.33 14.65 16.66
C MET A 1 -71.90 14.86 17.13
N ASN A 2 -70.81 14.30 16.61
CA ASN A 2 -70.54 13.32 15.56
C ASN A 2 -69.02 13.02 15.66
N LYS A 3 -68.64 11.74 15.59
CA LYS A 3 -67.37 11.17 15.04
C LYS A 3 -65.99 11.53 15.61
N ASN A 4 -65.33 10.48 16.11
CA ASN A 4 -64.11 9.86 15.57
C ASN A 4 -63.06 10.77 14.88
N LYS A 5 -61.85 10.73 15.44
CA LYS A 5 -60.53 10.71 14.76
C LYS A 5 -59.53 10.28 15.86
N GLU A 6 -59.16 9.02 16.06
CA GLU A 6 -58.45 8.14 15.12
C GLU A 6 -57.64 8.93 14.08
N SER A 7 -56.45 9.37 14.49
CA SER A 7 -55.33 9.63 13.59
C SER A 7 -54.14 8.83 14.11
N LEU A 8 -54.09 7.57 13.70
CA LEU A 8 -53.18 7.09 12.66
C LEU A 8 -51.74 6.98 13.17
N HIS A 9 -51.44 5.75 13.59
CA HIS A 9 -50.17 5.09 13.35
C HIS A 9 -49.46 5.64 12.12
N LEU A 10 -48.35 6.33 12.34
CA LEU A 10 -47.20 6.26 11.46
C LEU A 10 -46.06 5.72 12.30
N SER A 11 -46.20 4.45 12.68
CA SER A 11 -45.02 3.60 12.88
C SER A 11 -44.18 3.78 11.62
N SER A 12 -43.09 4.53 11.72
CA SER A 12 -42.06 4.57 10.69
C SER A 12 -41.84 3.11 10.27
N PRO A 13 -41.98 2.75 8.98
CA PRO A 13 -41.65 1.40 8.58
C PRO A 13 -40.18 1.27 8.93
N ALA A 14 -39.89 0.51 9.98
CA ALA A 14 -38.57 -0.03 10.20
C ALA A 14 -38.27 -0.75 8.90
N ILE A 15 -37.46 -0.11 8.05
CA ILE A 15 -36.90 -0.72 6.85
C ILE A 15 -35.93 -1.75 7.42
N ASN A 16 -36.48 -2.87 7.88
CA ASN A 16 -35.77 -4.09 8.13
C ASN A 16 -35.44 -4.67 6.76
N THR A 17 -34.56 -3.98 6.04
CA THR A 17 -33.78 -4.58 4.96
C THR A 17 -32.76 -5.49 5.63
N HIS A 18 -33.25 -6.62 6.14
CA HIS A 18 -32.43 -7.82 6.32
C HIS A 18 -32.05 -8.29 4.92
N MET A 19 -31.15 -7.56 4.27
CA MET A 19 -30.50 -8.01 3.06
C MET A 19 -29.84 -9.35 3.38
N ASN A 20 -30.16 -10.36 2.58
CA ASN A 20 -29.53 -11.65 2.70
C ASN A 20 -27.99 -11.47 2.65
N LYS A 21 -27.26 -12.22 3.48
CA LYS A 21 -25.79 -12.06 3.62
C LYS A 21 -25.07 -12.12 2.26
N ARG A 22 -25.58 -12.91 1.32
CA ARG A 22 -25.06 -12.98 -0.06
C ARG A 22 -25.27 -11.68 -0.85
N SER A 23 -26.43 -11.02 -0.72
CA SER A 23 -26.69 -9.75 -1.42
C SER A 23 -25.88 -8.60 -0.82
N GLN A 24 -25.63 -8.60 0.49
CA GLN A 24 -24.71 -7.66 1.14
C GLN A 24 -23.29 -7.76 0.61
N ILE A 25 -22.77 -8.99 0.48
CA ILE A 25 -21.42 -9.25 -0.04
C ILE A 25 -21.30 -8.79 -1.50
N TRP A 26 -22.28 -9.16 -2.33
CA TRP A 26 -22.26 -8.78 -3.75
C TRP A 26 -22.41 -7.27 -3.97
N ALA A 27 -23.28 -6.61 -3.20
CA ALA A 27 -23.43 -5.16 -3.23
C ALA A 27 -22.13 -4.44 -2.81
N ALA A 28 -21.44 -4.95 -1.79
CA ALA A 28 -20.16 -4.42 -1.35
C ALA A 28 -19.07 -4.59 -2.42
N PHE A 29 -18.97 -5.76 -3.04
CA PHE A 29 -18.02 -6.02 -4.14
C PHE A 29 -18.27 -5.08 -5.33
N ARG A 30 -19.52 -4.99 -5.78
CA ARG A 30 -19.91 -4.13 -6.91
C ARG A 30 -19.66 -2.65 -6.61
N SER A 31 -19.77 -2.23 -5.35
CA SER A 31 -19.48 -0.86 -4.93
C SER A 31 -17.99 -0.60 -4.82
N ALA A 32 -17.18 -1.59 -4.42
CA ALA A 32 -15.73 -1.46 -4.27
C ALA A 32 -14.98 -1.49 -5.62
N PHE A 33 -15.41 -2.34 -6.54
CA PHE A 33 -14.69 -2.61 -7.80
C PHE A 33 -14.39 -1.34 -8.64
N PRO A 34 -15.32 -0.38 -8.83
CA PRO A 34 -15.02 0.82 -9.63
C PRO A 34 -13.87 1.67 -9.05
N TYR A 35 -13.70 1.69 -7.73
CA TYR A 35 -12.61 2.43 -7.08
C TYR A 35 -11.24 1.76 -7.30
N THR A 36 -11.21 0.46 -7.57
CA THR A 36 -9.95 -0.29 -7.73
C THR A 36 -9.48 -0.38 -9.19
N ILE A 37 -10.29 0.06 -10.17
CA ILE A 37 -9.93 0.02 -11.60
C ILE A 37 -8.66 0.84 -11.91
N PRO A 38 -8.49 2.08 -11.41
CA PRO A 38 -7.25 2.82 -11.68
C PRO A 38 -6.02 2.15 -11.06
N ILE A 39 -6.18 1.53 -9.88
CA ILE A 39 -5.12 0.86 -9.14
C ILE A 39 -4.70 -0.44 -9.83
N PHE A 40 -5.66 -1.15 -10.44
CA PHE A 40 -5.44 -2.39 -11.15
C PHE A 40 -4.27 -2.29 -12.15
N ALA A 41 -4.26 -1.24 -12.99
CA ALA A 41 -3.22 -1.06 -13.99
C ALA A 41 -1.83 -0.87 -13.36
N GLY A 42 -1.73 -0.06 -12.31
CA GLY A 42 -0.47 0.18 -11.60
C GLY A 42 0.05 -1.08 -10.88
N PHE A 43 -0.84 -1.77 -10.15
CA PHE A 43 -0.48 -2.99 -9.42
C PHE A 43 -0.07 -4.12 -10.35
N LEU A 44 -0.77 -4.28 -11.47
CA LEU A 44 -0.44 -5.30 -12.45
C LEU A 44 0.91 -5.01 -13.10
N PHE A 45 1.15 -3.76 -13.52
CA PHE A 45 2.41 -3.38 -14.15
C PHE A 45 3.61 -3.52 -13.20
N LEU A 46 3.50 -2.97 -11.99
CA LEU A 46 4.54 -3.07 -10.97
C LEU A 46 4.75 -4.52 -10.51
N GLY A 47 3.68 -5.31 -10.38
CA GLY A 47 3.76 -6.73 -10.05
C GLY A 47 4.45 -7.55 -11.15
N ILE A 48 4.17 -7.25 -12.43
CA ILE A 48 4.88 -7.89 -13.56
C ILE A 48 6.37 -7.55 -13.50
N ALA A 49 6.72 -6.28 -13.27
CA ALA A 49 8.10 -5.87 -13.11
C ALA A 49 8.79 -6.59 -11.94
N TYR A 50 8.10 -6.76 -10.81
CA TYR A 50 8.58 -7.54 -9.67
C TYR A 50 8.84 -9.00 -10.02
N GLY A 51 7.89 -9.67 -10.69
CA GLY A 51 8.04 -11.07 -11.08
C GLY A 51 9.22 -11.30 -12.04
N ILE A 52 9.38 -10.41 -13.04
CA ILE A 52 10.52 -10.44 -13.98
C ILE A 52 11.83 -10.18 -13.22
N PHE A 53 11.82 -9.22 -12.31
CA PHE A 53 12.98 -8.88 -11.49
C PHE A 53 13.43 -10.08 -10.64
N MET A 54 12.51 -10.73 -9.92
CA MET A 54 12.84 -11.96 -9.17
C MET A 54 13.44 -13.05 -10.06
N HIS A 55 12.93 -13.20 -11.29
CA HIS A 55 13.49 -14.18 -12.22
C HIS A 55 14.91 -13.84 -12.66
N SER A 56 15.20 -12.56 -12.91
CA SER A 56 16.54 -12.10 -13.29
C SER A 56 17.60 -12.36 -12.22
N LEU A 57 17.18 -12.37 -10.96
CA LEU A 57 18.00 -12.72 -9.81
C LEU A 57 18.23 -14.24 -9.68
N GLY A 58 17.67 -15.04 -10.59
CA GLY A 58 17.79 -16.49 -10.62
C GLY A 58 16.70 -17.23 -9.83
N PHE A 59 15.71 -16.53 -9.26
CA PHE A 59 14.61 -17.20 -8.56
C PHE A 59 13.60 -17.80 -9.54
N SER A 60 13.01 -18.94 -9.16
CA SER A 60 11.88 -19.50 -9.89
C SER A 60 10.61 -18.67 -9.67
N ALA A 61 9.64 -18.78 -10.58
CA ALA A 61 8.37 -18.03 -10.50
C ALA A 61 7.59 -18.26 -9.20
N ILE A 62 7.85 -19.35 -8.48
CA ILE A 62 7.19 -19.67 -7.20
C ILE A 62 7.55 -18.65 -6.12
N TYR A 63 8.79 -18.16 -6.09
CA TYR A 63 9.24 -17.20 -5.07
C TYR A 63 8.47 -15.87 -5.11
N PRO A 64 8.42 -15.12 -6.24
CA PRO A 64 7.63 -13.88 -6.30
C PRO A 64 6.16 -14.10 -5.99
N ILE A 65 5.57 -15.23 -6.38
CA ILE A 65 4.14 -15.53 -6.10
C ILE A 65 3.90 -15.72 -4.60
N ILE A 66 4.74 -16.51 -3.92
CA ILE A 66 4.60 -16.75 -2.48
C ILE A 66 4.92 -15.47 -1.69
N MET A 67 5.98 -14.75 -2.07
CA MET A 67 6.37 -13.52 -1.40
C MET A 67 5.29 -12.45 -1.54
N SER A 68 4.77 -12.22 -2.76
CA SER A 68 3.67 -11.26 -2.98
C SER A 68 2.39 -11.59 -2.21
N PHE A 69 2.12 -12.89 -1.98
CA PHE A 69 0.97 -13.35 -1.19
C PHE A 69 1.17 -13.22 0.33
N MET A 70 2.39 -13.45 0.81
CA MET A 70 2.69 -13.50 2.25
C MET A 70 3.16 -12.17 2.83
N ILE A 71 3.90 -11.38 2.05
CA ILE A 71 4.54 -10.14 2.51
C ILE A 71 3.65 -8.95 2.18
N PHE A 72 3.19 -8.86 0.92
CA PHE A 72 2.34 -7.78 0.41
C PHE A 72 2.87 -6.38 0.78
N ALA A 73 4.17 -6.15 0.57
CA ALA A 73 4.83 -4.90 0.96
C ALA A 73 5.42 -4.10 -0.23
N GLY A 74 5.07 -4.49 -1.47
CA GLY A 74 5.44 -3.77 -2.69
C GLY A 74 6.94 -3.52 -2.80
N SER A 75 7.38 -2.29 -2.52
CA SER A 75 8.79 -1.87 -2.57
C SER A 75 9.71 -2.74 -1.71
N MET A 76 9.27 -3.19 -0.52
CA MET A 76 10.11 -4.04 0.32
C MET A 76 10.30 -5.45 -0.24
N GLU A 77 9.47 -5.92 -1.16
CA GLU A 77 9.66 -7.22 -1.80
C GLU A 77 10.84 -7.18 -2.80
N PHE A 78 11.03 -6.05 -3.50
CA PHE A 78 12.21 -5.81 -4.34
C PHE A 78 13.49 -5.73 -3.50
N VAL A 79 13.42 -5.08 -2.33
CA VAL A 79 14.56 -5.00 -1.41
C VAL A 79 14.87 -6.38 -0.82
N ALA A 80 13.84 -7.11 -0.38
CA ALA A 80 13.99 -8.46 0.19
C ALA A 80 14.63 -9.45 -0.80
N ALA A 81 14.32 -9.33 -2.10
CA ALA A 81 14.94 -10.14 -3.14
C ALA A 81 16.47 -10.05 -3.13
N ASN A 82 17.02 -8.85 -2.92
CA ASN A 82 18.47 -8.64 -2.82
C ASN A 82 19.03 -9.18 -1.50
N PHE A 83 18.29 -9.06 -0.40
CA PHE A 83 18.69 -9.65 0.87
C PHE A 83 18.79 -11.17 0.83
N LEU A 84 17.99 -11.83 0.00
CA LEU A 84 18.09 -13.28 -0.21
C LEU A 84 19.37 -13.70 -0.95
N LEU A 85 19.98 -12.80 -1.73
CA LEU A 85 21.24 -13.04 -2.45
C LEU A 85 22.48 -12.63 -1.65
N GLY A 86 22.33 -11.68 -0.74
CA GLY A 86 23.41 -11.15 0.08
C GLY A 86 23.83 -12.06 1.23
N ALA A 87 24.85 -11.62 1.98
CA ALA A 87 25.23 -12.27 3.22
C ALA A 87 24.09 -12.19 4.25
N PHE A 88 23.90 -13.28 5.00
CA PHE A 88 22.84 -13.36 6.01
C PHE A 88 23.02 -12.28 7.10
N ASN A 89 22.16 -11.26 7.05
CA ASN A 89 22.12 -10.16 8.01
C ASN A 89 20.67 -9.82 8.38
N PRO A 90 20.05 -10.62 9.26
CA PRO A 90 18.64 -10.45 9.62
C PRO A 90 18.37 -9.13 10.36
N MET A 91 19.37 -8.59 11.06
CA MET A 91 19.25 -7.34 11.80
C MET A 91 19.13 -6.15 10.85
N ASN A 92 19.98 -6.08 9.82
CA ASN A 92 19.86 -5.07 8.77
C ASN A 92 18.52 -5.18 8.04
N ALA A 93 18.10 -6.40 7.71
CA ALA A 93 16.81 -6.63 7.04
C ALA A 93 15.63 -6.13 7.89
N LEU A 94 15.63 -6.41 9.20
CA LEU A 94 14.62 -5.92 10.14
C LEU A 94 14.58 -4.40 10.18
N PHE A 95 15.73 -3.75 10.40
CA PHE A 95 15.78 -2.29 10.50
C PHE A 95 15.36 -1.62 9.20
N LEU A 96 15.87 -2.07 8.05
CA LEU A 96 15.48 -1.48 6.77
C LEU A 96 13.98 -1.67 6.50
N THR A 97 13.43 -2.86 6.80
CA THR A 97 11.99 -3.14 6.63
C THR A 97 11.13 -2.21 7.49
N LEU A 98 11.49 -2.02 8.76
CA LEU A 98 10.78 -1.11 9.66
C LEU A 98 10.86 0.35 9.17
N MET A 99 12.03 0.78 8.70
CA MET A 99 12.24 2.15 8.26
C MET A 99 11.50 2.46 6.96
N VAL A 100 11.57 1.58 5.95
CA VAL A 100 10.86 1.77 4.67
C VAL A 100 9.34 1.73 4.87
N ASN A 101 8.84 0.87 5.77
CA ASN A 101 7.41 0.77 6.05
C ASN A 101 6.90 1.68 7.16
N ALA A 102 7.74 2.54 7.75
CA ALA A 102 7.36 3.37 8.90
C ALA A 102 6.08 4.19 8.64
N ARG A 103 5.82 4.58 7.38
CA ARG A 103 4.59 5.27 6.96
C ARG A 103 3.30 4.51 7.31
N HIS A 104 3.33 3.18 7.29
CA HIS A 104 2.18 2.33 7.62
C HIS A 104 1.78 2.45 9.10
N LEU A 105 2.69 2.89 9.98
CA LEU A 105 2.36 3.20 11.38
C LEU A 105 1.33 4.33 11.46
N PHE A 106 1.50 5.39 10.66
CA PHE A 106 0.56 6.52 10.61
C PHE A 106 -0.79 6.12 10.00
N TYR A 107 -0.77 5.25 8.99
CA TYR A 107 -2.00 4.68 8.42
C TYR A 107 -2.75 3.84 9.45
N GLY A 108 -2.02 2.99 10.20
CA GLY A 108 -2.58 2.16 11.26
C GLY A 108 -3.25 2.99 12.37
N ILE A 109 -2.60 4.06 12.83
CA ILE A 109 -3.18 4.99 13.83
C ILE A 109 -4.45 5.66 13.27
N SER A 110 -4.39 6.15 12.03
CA SER A 110 -5.52 6.86 11.38
C SER A 110 -6.73 5.95 11.10
N MET A 111 -6.49 4.65 10.88
CA MET A 111 -7.54 3.68 10.60
C MET A 111 -8.09 2.98 11.85
N LEU A 112 -7.55 3.25 13.04
CA LEU A 112 -7.91 2.56 14.28
C LEU A 112 -9.42 2.63 14.55
N ASP A 113 -10.00 3.83 14.46
CA ASP A 113 -11.44 4.04 14.63
C ASP A 113 -12.25 3.59 13.41
N LYS A 114 -11.69 3.69 12.20
CA LYS A 114 -12.40 3.25 10.97
C LYS A 114 -12.56 1.74 10.87
N TYR A 115 -11.62 0.98 11.44
CA TYR A 115 -11.66 -0.48 11.50
C TYR A 115 -12.42 -1.03 12.72
N ARG A 116 -12.88 -0.18 13.65
CA ARG A 116 -13.77 -0.60 14.74
C ARG A 116 -15.06 -1.17 14.15
N GLY A 117 -15.53 -2.30 14.71
CA GLY A 117 -16.76 -2.96 14.28
C GLY A 117 -16.63 -3.87 13.04
N THR A 118 -15.44 -4.01 12.45
CA THR A 118 -15.24 -4.88 11.25
C THR A 118 -15.08 -6.39 11.58
N GLY A 119 -15.05 -6.75 12.87
CA GLY A 119 -14.98 -8.14 13.34
C GLY A 119 -13.71 -8.87 12.90
N LYS A 120 -13.82 -10.15 12.52
CA LYS A 120 -12.68 -10.99 12.09
C LYS A 120 -11.94 -10.47 10.84
N LYS A 121 -12.60 -9.63 10.03
CA LYS A 121 -12.01 -9.02 8.82
C LYS A 121 -10.84 -8.08 9.17
N LYS A 122 -10.85 -7.52 10.39
CA LYS A 122 -9.83 -6.57 10.87
C LYS A 122 -8.40 -7.07 10.68
N LEU A 123 -8.13 -8.35 10.95
CA LEU A 123 -6.78 -8.92 10.81
C LEU A 123 -6.29 -8.86 9.35
N TYR A 124 -7.16 -9.22 8.40
CA TYR A 124 -6.83 -9.12 6.98
C TYR A 124 -6.72 -7.68 6.50
N LEU A 125 -7.57 -6.78 6.99
CA LEU A 125 -7.49 -5.35 6.67
C LEU A 125 -6.20 -4.69 7.17
N ILE A 126 -5.68 -5.13 8.32
CA ILE A 126 -4.39 -4.67 8.85
C ILE A 126 -3.25 -5.23 7.99
N PHE A 127 -3.31 -6.52 7.66
CA PHE A 127 -2.32 -7.19 6.82
C PHE A 127 -2.22 -6.58 5.42
N GLY A 128 -3.35 -6.44 4.71
CA GLY A 128 -3.40 -5.93 3.35
C GLY A 128 -3.47 -4.40 3.23
N MET A 129 -3.01 -3.68 4.26
CA MET A 129 -3.01 -2.22 4.25
C MET A 129 -1.82 -1.70 3.43
N CYS A 130 -2.12 -0.94 2.38
CA CYS A 130 -1.16 -0.24 1.53
C CYS A 130 -1.67 1.18 1.25
N ASP A 131 -0.90 2.01 0.55
CA ASP A 131 -1.27 3.41 0.28
C ASP A 131 -2.63 3.54 -0.42
N GLU A 132 -2.89 2.65 -1.38
CA GLU A 132 -4.08 2.66 -2.22
C GLU A 132 -5.31 2.15 -1.45
N SER A 133 -5.15 1.06 -0.70
CA SER A 133 -6.24 0.54 0.12
C SER A 133 -6.54 1.48 1.28
N PHE A 134 -5.51 2.14 1.85
CA PHE A 134 -5.67 3.21 2.84
C PHE A 134 -6.42 4.41 2.23
N SER A 135 -5.97 4.95 1.10
CA SER A 135 -6.56 6.13 0.47
C SER A 135 -8.04 5.92 0.16
N ILE A 136 -8.40 4.78 -0.45
CA ILE A 136 -9.80 4.44 -0.74
C ILE A 136 -10.58 4.22 0.56
N ASN A 137 -10.12 3.35 1.45
CA ASN A 137 -10.89 3.01 2.66
C ASN A 137 -11.04 4.20 3.61
N TYR A 138 -10.12 5.16 3.56
CA TYR A 138 -10.20 6.39 4.33
C TYR A 138 -11.15 7.41 3.70
N THR A 139 -11.18 7.57 2.38
CA THR A 139 -11.99 8.61 1.72
C THR A 139 -13.36 8.13 1.24
N ALA A 140 -13.58 6.81 1.15
CA ALA A 140 -14.81 6.25 0.61
C ALA A 140 -16.03 6.55 1.48
N ASN A 141 -16.99 7.24 0.89
CA ASN A 141 -18.35 7.38 1.42
C ASN A 141 -19.16 6.15 1.03
N VAL A 142 -19.12 5.13 1.89
CA VAL A 142 -19.86 3.87 1.67
C VAL A 142 -21.36 4.14 1.75
N PRO A 143 -22.16 3.79 0.72
CA PRO A 143 -23.61 3.92 0.75
C PRO A 143 -24.24 3.23 1.97
N ALA A 144 -25.30 3.80 2.54
CA ALA A 144 -25.94 3.28 3.76
C ALA A 144 -26.48 1.84 3.64
N ASN A 145 -26.72 1.36 2.42
CA ASN A 145 -27.14 0.01 2.10
C ASN A 145 -25.98 -1.00 1.96
N VAL A 146 -24.73 -0.57 2.09
CA VAL A 146 -23.53 -1.42 1.90
C VAL A 146 -22.79 -1.59 3.22
N ASP A 147 -22.44 -2.84 3.56
CA ASP A 147 -21.61 -3.13 4.73
C ASP A 147 -20.19 -2.58 4.53
N LYS A 148 -19.85 -1.57 5.33
CA LYS A 148 -18.53 -0.91 5.30
C LYS A 148 -17.37 -1.88 5.45
N GLY A 149 -17.52 -2.91 6.30
CA GLY A 149 -16.48 -3.91 6.51
C GLY A 149 -16.22 -4.79 5.29
N TRP A 150 -17.28 -5.19 4.58
CA TRP A 150 -17.17 -5.94 3.32
C TRP A 150 -16.64 -5.06 2.19
N PHE A 151 -17.05 -3.80 2.12
CA PHE A 151 -16.50 -2.86 1.14
C PHE A 151 -14.97 -2.76 1.29
N MET A 152 -14.49 -2.46 2.50
CA MET A 152 -13.06 -2.36 2.78
C MET A 152 -12.32 -3.66 2.49
N PHE A 153 -12.92 -4.79 2.85
CA PHE A 153 -12.36 -6.11 2.59
C PHE A 153 -12.17 -6.35 1.09
N PHE A 154 -13.15 -5.99 0.26
CA PHE A 154 -13.04 -6.18 -1.19
C PHE A 154 -12.04 -5.23 -1.84
N VAL A 155 -11.93 -3.98 -1.38
CA VAL A 155 -10.87 -3.07 -1.84
C VAL A 155 -9.49 -3.68 -1.58
N THR A 156 -9.25 -4.11 -0.34
CA THR A 156 -7.98 -4.74 0.06
C THR A 156 -7.72 -6.05 -0.69
N LEU A 157 -8.74 -6.91 -0.82
CA LEU A 157 -8.63 -8.18 -1.51
C LEU A 157 -8.30 -8.00 -2.99
N LEU A 158 -8.99 -7.07 -3.67
CA LEU A 158 -8.75 -6.81 -5.09
C LEU A 158 -7.33 -6.30 -5.31
N ASN A 159 -6.86 -5.33 -4.53
CA ASN A 159 -5.48 -4.85 -4.62
C ASN A 159 -4.48 -5.99 -4.40
N HIS A 160 -4.70 -6.82 -3.38
CA HIS A 160 -3.84 -7.97 -3.12
C HIS A 160 -3.81 -8.97 -4.28
N LEU A 161 -4.98 -9.30 -4.85
CA LEU A 161 -5.06 -10.18 -6.02
C LEU A 161 -4.38 -9.59 -7.25
N TYR A 162 -4.48 -8.28 -7.49
CA TYR A 162 -3.83 -7.63 -8.62
C TYR A 162 -2.32 -7.69 -8.51
N TRP A 163 -1.78 -7.48 -7.31
CA TRP A 163 -0.36 -7.60 -7.03
C TRP A 163 0.16 -9.02 -7.30
N VAL A 164 -0.50 -10.01 -6.71
CA VAL A 164 -0.13 -11.43 -6.86
C VAL A 164 -0.28 -11.90 -8.31
N ALA A 165 -1.33 -11.47 -9.00
CA ALA A 165 -1.52 -11.77 -10.42
C ALA A 165 -0.40 -11.15 -11.27
N GLY A 166 -0.03 -9.89 -11.01
CA GLY A 166 1.10 -9.26 -11.68
C GLY A 166 2.40 -10.02 -11.44
N ALA A 167 2.70 -10.36 -10.18
CA ALA A 167 3.89 -11.13 -9.80
C ALA A 167 3.92 -12.51 -10.45
N ALA A 168 2.77 -13.19 -10.54
CA ALA A 168 2.64 -14.48 -11.22
C ALA A 168 2.89 -14.35 -12.73
N ILE A 169 2.27 -13.37 -13.38
CA ILE A 169 2.48 -13.10 -14.81
C ILE A 169 3.96 -12.79 -15.05
N GLY A 170 4.55 -11.87 -14.30
CA GLY A 170 5.95 -11.49 -14.43
C GLY A 170 6.91 -12.66 -14.19
N GLY A 171 6.68 -13.46 -13.15
CA GLY A 171 7.53 -14.62 -12.84
C GLY A 171 7.45 -15.71 -13.89
N ILE A 172 6.24 -15.99 -14.41
CA ILE A 172 6.03 -16.98 -15.46
C ILE A 172 6.59 -16.48 -16.80
N PHE A 173 6.27 -15.25 -17.22
CA PHE A 173 6.81 -14.67 -18.45
C PHE A 173 8.33 -14.51 -18.39
N GLY A 174 8.89 -14.17 -17.23
CA GLY A 174 10.33 -14.16 -17.00
C GLY A 174 10.98 -15.49 -17.37
N SER A 175 10.33 -16.62 -17.04
CA SER A 175 10.85 -17.96 -17.35
C SER A 175 10.85 -18.33 -18.84
N TYR A 176 10.00 -17.69 -19.66
CA TYR A 176 9.88 -17.96 -21.09
C TYR A 176 10.69 -16.99 -21.96
N VAL A 177 10.99 -15.80 -21.45
CA VAL A 177 11.71 -14.77 -22.19
C VAL A 177 13.18 -14.79 -21.75
N LYS A 178 14.08 -15.20 -22.65
CA LYS A 178 15.52 -15.00 -22.47
C LYS A 178 15.83 -13.51 -22.59
N PHE A 179 15.62 -12.76 -21.52
CA PHE A 179 16.07 -11.38 -21.43
C PHE A 179 17.60 -11.37 -21.39
N ASN A 180 18.21 -10.51 -22.21
CA ASN A 180 19.59 -10.12 -21.95
C ASN A 180 19.60 -9.36 -20.61
N THR A 181 20.24 -9.94 -19.60
CA THR A 181 20.27 -9.39 -18.24
C THR A 181 21.03 -8.07 -18.14
N GLU A 182 21.76 -7.66 -19.19
CA GLU A 182 22.51 -6.39 -19.27
C GLU A 182 21.64 -5.13 -19.06
N GLY A 183 20.32 -5.21 -19.26
CA GLY A 183 19.40 -4.07 -19.04
C GLY A 183 18.72 -4.04 -17.67
N LEU A 184 18.98 -5.02 -16.81
CA LEU A 184 18.10 -5.26 -15.67
C LEU A 184 18.49 -4.47 -14.41
N ASP A 185 19.77 -4.11 -14.29
CA ASP A 185 20.24 -3.12 -13.31
C ASP A 185 19.57 -1.74 -13.52
N PHE A 186 19.26 -1.41 -14.77
CA PHE A 186 18.50 -0.20 -15.09
C PHE A 186 17.05 -0.29 -14.61
N VAL A 187 16.43 -1.46 -14.59
CA VAL A 187 15.02 -1.62 -14.13
C VAL A 187 14.88 -1.25 -12.66
N MET A 188 15.83 -1.64 -11.82
CA MET A 188 15.84 -1.26 -10.40
C MET A 188 15.98 0.24 -10.22
N THR A 189 16.94 0.84 -10.94
CA THR A 189 17.15 2.29 -10.93
C THR A 189 15.89 3.02 -11.38
N ALA A 190 15.27 2.58 -12.48
CA ALA A 190 14.04 3.13 -13.01
C ALA A 190 12.87 2.97 -12.03
N LEU A 191 12.76 1.84 -11.34
CA LEU A 191 11.70 1.60 -10.34
C LEU A 191 11.81 2.58 -9.16
N PHE A 192 13.01 2.75 -8.60
CA PHE A 192 13.21 3.72 -7.52
C PHE A 192 13.00 5.16 -8.00
N ILE A 193 13.39 5.48 -9.24
CA ILE A 193 13.10 6.79 -9.85
C ILE A 193 11.60 7.01 -10.01
N VAL A 194 10.86 6.02 -10.51
CA VAL A 194 9.40 6.12 -10.68
C VAL A 194 8.72 6.28 -9.33
N ILE A 195 9.07 5.48 -8.32
CA ILE A 195 8.56 5.64 -6.96
C ILE A 195 8.88 7.04 -6.41
N PHE A 196 10.11 7.52 -6.63
CA PHE A 196 10.51 8.86 -6.19
C PHE A 196 9.70 9.95 -6.91
N ILE A 197 9.50 9.85 -8.23
CA ILE A 197 8.70 10.80 -9.02
C ILE A 197 7.24 10.76 -8.57
N GLU A 198 6.66 9.59 -8.33
CA GLU A 198 5.29 9.48 -7.83
C GLU A 198 5.14 10.17 -6.47
N GLN A 199 6.08 9.95 -5.55
CA GLN A 199 6.09 10.63 -4.26
C GLN A 199 6.31 12.13 -4.40
N TRP A 200 7.20 12.55 -5.31
CA TRP A 200 7.42 13.95 -5.64
C TRP A 200 6.14 14.62 -6.14
N MET A 201 5.43 13.99 -7.07
CA MET A 201 4.19 14.52 -7.65
C MET A 201 3.03 14.57 -6.65
N LYS A 202 3.00 13.66 -5.66
CA LYS A 202 1.97 13.63 -4.62
C LYS A 202 2.17 14.71 -3.56
N GLU A 203 3.41 15.09 -3.26
CA GLU A 203 3.67 16.15 -2.27
C GLU A 203 3.56 17.54 -2.88
N LYS A 204 2.79 18.43 -2.23
CA LYS A 204 2.70 19.84 -2.63
C LYS A 204 3.99 20.62 -2.38
N LYS A 205 4.81 20.17 -1.42
CA LYS A 205 6.05 20.82 -1.01
C LYS A 205 7.15 19.77 -0.89
N HIS A 206 8.20 19.90 -1.69
CA HIS A 206 9.19 18.82 -1.84
C HIS A 206 10.31 18.84 -0.78
N TYR A 207 10.12 19.51 0.37
CA TYR A 207 11.15 19.60 1.41
C TYR A 207 11.62 18.22 1.91
N SER A 208 10.70 17.27 2.05
CA SER A 208 10.99 15.88 2.43
C SER A 208 11.87 15.18 1.39
N ALA A 209 11.60 15.41 0.09
CA ALA A 209 12.38 14.82 -0.99
C ALA A 209 13.78 15.45 -1.11
N LEU A 210 13.90 16.77 -1.00
CA LEU A 210 15.20 17.46 -1.04
C LEU A 210 16.09 17.09 0.15
N THR A 211 15.54 17.07 1.36
CA THR A 211 16.28 16.65 2.56
C THR A 211 16.70 15.19 2.47
N GLY A 212 15.82 14.32 1.95
CA GLY A 212 16.12 12.93 1.63
C GLY A 212 17.32 12.79 0.70
N LEU A 213 17.31 13.48 -0.44
CA LEU A 213 18.42 13.49 -1.40
C LEU A 213 19.72 14.01 -0.77
N GLY A 214 19.67 15.19 -0.13
CA GLY A 214 20.85 15.83 0.46
C GLY A 214 21.51 14.99 1.54
N LEU A 215 20.73 14.45 2.48
CA LEU A 215 21.25 13.63 3.57
C LEU A 215 21.71 12.25 3.12
N SER A 216 21.07 11.69 2.09
CA SER A 216 21.53 10.43 1.48
C SER A 216 22.87 10.60 0.78
N VAL A 217 23.05 11.67 0.01
CA VAL A 217 24.33 11.99 -0.64
C VAL A 217 25.42 12.28 0.39
N ALA A 218 25.12 13.08 1.42
CA ALA A 218 26.06 13.35 2.51
C ALA A 218 26.49 12.07 3.23
N SER A 219 25.53 11.18 3.54
CA SER A 219 25.83 9.90 4.19
C SER A 219 26.61 8.96 3.28
N LEU A 220 26.36 8.98 1.96
CA LEU A 220 27.12 8.20 0.99
C LEU A 220 28.59 8.64 0.96
N ILE A 221 28.85 9.95 1.00
CA ILE A 221 30.20 10.51 1.04
C ILE A 221 30.90 10.16 2.36
N LEU A 222 30.19 10.21 3.49
CA LEU A 222 30.77 10.01 4.83
C LEU A 222 30.98 8.54 5.21
N PHE A 223 30.03 7.66 4.87
CA PHE A 223 30.00 6.26 5.33
C PHE A 223 30.24 5.24 4.21
N GLY A 224 30.31 5.68 2.95
CA GLY A 224 30.53 4.81 1.79
C GLY A 224 29.33 3.96 1.39
N GLY A 225 29.41 3.32 0.21
CA GLY A 225 28.28 2.66 -0.46
C GLY A 225 27.63 1.50 0.29
N ASN A 226 28.35 0.80 1.18
CA ASN A 226 27.82 -0.38 1.85
C ASN A 226 27.05 -0.08 3.14
N GLN A 227 27.28 1.08 3.77
CA GLN A 227 26.74 1.38 5.09
C GLN A 227 25.94 2.68 5.14
N PHE A 228 25.84 3.44 4.05
CA PHE A 228 25.20 4.77 4.08
C PHE A 228 23.70 4.74 4.34
N ILE A 229 22.98 3.65 4.06
CA ILE A 229 21.51 3.62 4.11
C ILE A 229 20.99 3.88 5.53
N ILE A 230 21.49 3.17 6.54
CA ILE A 230 21.00 3.32 7.92
C ILE A 230 21.29 4.74 8.47
N PRO A 231 22.53 5.27 8.40
CA PRO A 231 22.84 6.64 8.79
C PRO A 231 22.01 7.68 8.05
N ALA A 232 21.84 7.53 6.72
CA ALA A 232 21.03 8.44 5.92
C ALA A 232 19.59 8.49 6.44
N MET A 233 18.96 7.33 6.62
CA MET A 233 17.57 7.26 7.07
C MET A 233 17.39 7.78 8.51
N LEU A 234 18.34 7.53 9.42
CA LEU A 234 18.31 8.09 10.78
C LEU A 234 18.45 9.62 10.77
N ALA A 235 19.35 10.15 9.95
CA ALA A 235 19.54 11.58 9.78
C ALA A 235 18.29 12.24 9.19
N ILE A 236 17.68 11.64 8.16
CA ILE A 236 16.44 12.11 7.54
C ILE A 236 15.31 12.14 8.57
N LEU A 237 15.11 11.04 9.31
CA LEU A 237 14.09 10.96 10.35
C LEU A 237 14.31 12.05 11.42
N GLY A 238 15.53 12.21 11.91
CA GLY A 238 15.88 13.20 12.92
C GLY A 238 15.61 14.63 12.45
N VAL A 239 16.11 14.97 11.25
CA VAL A 239 15.94 16.30 10.65
C VAL A 239 14.48 16.61 10.38
N LEU A 240 13.72 15.67 9.78
CA LEU A 240 12.29 15.89 9.53
C LEU A 240 11.46 15.99 10.81
N THR A 241 11.83 15.25 11.86
CA THR A 241 11.15 15.34 13.16
C THR A 241 11.38 16.71 13.81
N VAL A 242 12.61 17.23 13.74
CA VAL A 242 12.95 18.57 14.26
C VAL A 242 12.31 19.67 13.43
N LEU A 243 12.31 19.52 12.10
CA LEU A 243 11.74 20.50 11.17
C LEU A 243 10.21 20.40 11.02
N ARG A 244 9.56 19.43 11.67
CA ARG A 244 8.10 19.23 11.58
C ARG A 244 7.31 20.51 11.91
N LYS A 245 7.61 21.18 13.01
CA LYS A 245 6.91 22.40 13.45
C LYS A 245 7.06 23.59 12.48
N PRO A 246 8.27 23.93 11.99
CA PRO A 246 8.43 24.98 10.98
C PRO A 246 7.83 24.59 9.62
N LEU A 247 7.86 23.32 9.22
CA LEU A 247 7.26 22.84 7.97
C LEU A 247 5.72 22.92 8.00
N GLU A 248 5.09 22.49 9.10
CA GLU A 248 3.62 22.64 9.30
C GLU A 248 3.20 24.13 9.28
N LYS A 249 3.98 25.03 9.88
CA LYS A 249 3.70 26.48 9.81
C LYS A 249 3.82 27.03 8.39
N ALA A 250 4.82 26.61 7.63
CA ALA A 250 4.97 27.04 6.24
C ALA A 250 3.82 26.52 5.37
N GLU A 251 3.31 25.30 5.63
CA GLU A 251 2.15 24.69 4.92
C GLU A 251 0.83 25.41 5.16
N VAL A 252 0.59 25.94 6.36
CA VAL A 252 -0.66 26.65 6.68
C VAL A 252 -0.65 28.11 6.21
N SER A 253 0.52 28.68 5.91
CA SER A 253 0.67 30.09 5.51
C SER A 253 0.60 30.35 3.99
N VAL A 254 0.17 29.37 3.18
CA VAL A 254 -0.02 29.48 1.72
C VAL A 254 -1.42 29.00 1.36
#